data_AF-A0A4P5UR66-F1
#
_entry.id   AF-A0A4P5UR66-F1
#
_cell.length_a   1.000
_cell.length_b   1.000
_cell.length_c   1.000
_cell.angle_alpha   90.00
_cell.angle_beta   90.00
_cell.angle_gamma   90.00
#
_symmetry.space_group_name_H-M   'P 1'
#
loop_
_entity.id
_entity.type
_entity.pdbx_description
1 polymer ?
#
loop_
_entity_poly.entity_id
_entity_poly.type
_entity_poly.pdbx_seq_one_letter_code
_entity_poly.pdbx_strand_id
1 'polypeptide(L)'
;MFKTIKNQISAIIMFCTFSICISANTINIPVIISDEFAPQGVETACEPDCPETPFPIGPYSWQYAYNITLPGGCVVTVQYKTRFACNTWHDLYIAEITAQNSNDPICNNYFSTTSAAQILADVTMQMLITNPMNFPPKSKGECESNWRVVKGACWQKLNINWGNSTYPNQHFRLRHCEGGICCLDHYQVCINQAGDRVITSLPGSINGTCIPQETPTHSLGCEPVCGHPDNDDI
;
A
#
# COMPACT_ATOMS: atom_id res chain seq x y z
N MET A 1 43.76 -25.96 -15.84
CA MET A 1 44.00 -26.92 -14.73
C MET A 1 42.62 -27.36 -14.22
N PHE A 2 42.04 -28.40 -14.84
CA PHE A 2 40.68 -28.85 -14.57
C PHE A 2 40.68 -29.78 -13.35
N LYS A 3 39.82 -29.48 -12.35
CA LYS A 3 39.72 -30.22 -11.10
C LYS A 3 38.57 -31.22 -11.20
N THR A 4 38.92 -32.48 -11.38
CA THR A 4 37.99 -33.62 -11.46
C THR A 4 37.45 -33.96 -10.07
N ILE A 5 36.11 -33.97 -9.91
CA ILE A 5 35.45 -34.45 -8.68
C ILE A 5 35.14 -35.94 -8.86
N LYS A 6 35.69 -36.76 -7.96
CA LYS A 6 35.46 -38.22 -7.87
C LYS A 6 34.11 -38.49 -7.19
N ASN A 7 33.21 -39.18 -7.88
CA ASN A 7 32.02 -39.79 -7.28
C ASN A 7 32.43 -41.05 -6.48
N GLN A 8 32.01 -41.11 -5.22
CA GLN A 8 32.10 -42.30 -4.36
C GLN A 8 30.88 -43.17 -4.61
N ILE A 9 31.09 -44.42 -5.04
CA ILE A 9 30.05 -45.45 -5.16
C ILE A 9 30.12 -46.30 -3.89
N SER A 10 29.10 -46.18 -3.03
CA SER A 10 28.93 -47.08 -1.89
C SER A 10 28.23 -48.37 -2.32
N ALA A 11 28.90 -49.50 -2.08
CA ALA A 11 28.37 -50.84 -2.29
C ALA A 11 27.31 -51.17 -1.22
N ILE A 12 26.13 -51.59 -1.64
CA ILE A 12 25.08 -52.14 -0.76
C ILE A 12 25.22 -53.67 -0.78
N ILE A 13 25.56 -54.23 0.37
CA ILE A 13 25.58 -55.67 0.63
C ILE A 13 24.15 -56.11 0.97
N MET A 14 23.58 -57.02 0.18
CA MET A 14 22.23 -57.56 0.35
C MET A 14 22.31 -58.95 1.02
N PHE A 15 21.86 -59.05 2.27
CA PHE A 15 21.57 -60.31 2.95
C PHE A 15 20.09 -60.65 2.74
N CYS A 16 19.80 -61.78 2.10
CA CYS A 16 18.44 -62.33 2.01
C CYS A 16 18.31 -63.53 2.95
N THR A 17 17.56 -63.35 4.03
CA THR A 17 16.97 -64.46 4.78
C THR A 17 15.46 -64.29 4.83
N PHE A 18 14.77 -65.42 4.67
CA PHE A 18 13.34 -65.60 4.51
C PHE A 18 12.49 -64.80 5.51
N SER A 19 11.77 -63.78 5.04
CA SER A 19 10.43 -63.38 5.51
C SER A 19 9.94 -62.13 4.75
N ILE A 20 8.80 -62.27 4.09
CA ILE A 20 7.87 -61.23 3.60
C ILE A 20 8.54 -59.89 3.21
N CYS A 21 8.95 -59.78 1.95
CA CYS A 21 9.23 -58.48 1.36
C CYS A 21 7.89 -57.77 1.07
N ILE A 22 7.46 -56.89 1.98
CA ILE A 22 6.58 -55.79 1.60
C ILE A 22 7.45 -54.86 0.74
N SER A 23 7.19 -54.80 -0.56
CA SER A 23 7.77 -53.78 -1.42
C SER A 23 7.19 -52.43 -1.00
N ALA A 24 7.89 -51.73 -0.09
CA ALA A 24 7.74 -50.30 0.03
C ALA A 24 8.23 -49.71 -1.30
N ASN A 25 7.32 -49.50 -2.25
CA ASN A 25 7.54 -48.60 -3.35
C ASN A 25 7.70 -47.21 -2.73
N THR A 26 8.94 -46.84 -2.41
CA THR A 26 9.34 -45.45 -2.31
C THR A 26 9.23 -44.88 -3.72
N ILE A 27 8.00 -44.55 -4.11
CA ILE A 27 7.78 -43.61 -5.19
C ILE A 27 8.42 -42.33 -4.66
N ASN A 28 9.64 -42.05 -5.12
CA ASN A 28 10.19 -40.71 -5.16
C ASN A 28 9.26 -39.91 -6.09
N ILE A 29 8.07 -39.59 -5.60
CA ILE A 29 7.30 -38.49 -6.13
C ILE A 29 8.17 -37.29 -5.77
N PRO A 30 8.79 -36.61 -6.74
CA PRO A 30 9.31 -35.29 -6.43
C PRO A 30 8.14 -34.53 -5.84
N VAL A 31 8.23 -34.17 -4.57
CA VAL A 31 7.38 -33.12 -4.03
C VAL A 31 7.79 -31.90 -4.84
N ILE A 32 7.08 -31.69 -5.94
CA ILE A 32 7.01 -30.39 -6.58
C ILE A 32 6.29 -29.57 -5.54
N ILE A 33 7.06 -29.00 -4.60
CA ILE A 33 6.65 -27.79 -3.93
C ILE A 33 6.56 -26.81 -5.08
N SER A 34 5.38 -26.79 -5.71
CA SER A 34 4.94 -25.60 -6.40
C SER A 34 4.73 -24.62 -5.27
N ASP A 35 5.84 -24.04 -4.80
CA ASP A 35 5.86 -22.61 -4.58
C ASP A 35 5.53 -22.05 -5.95
N GLU A 36 4.23 -22.08 -6.25
CA GLU A 36 3.62 -21.08 -7.06
C GLU A 36 3.91 -19.82 -6.25
N PHE A 37 5.10 -19.27 -6.52
CA PHE A 37 5.38 -17.86 -6.50
C PHE A 37 4.31 -17.28 -7.43
N ALA A 38 3.08 -17.21 -6.93
CA ALA A 38 2.13 -16.24 -7.37
C ALA A 38 2.95 -14.96 -7.26
N PRO A 39 3.22 -14.26 -8.38
CA PRO A 39 3.85 -12.97 -8.26
C PRO A 39 2.97 -12.22 -7.26
N GLN A 40 3.52 -11.80 -6.12
CA GLN A 40 2.82 -10.91 -5.19
C GLN A 40 2.72 -9.50 -5.79
N GLY A 41 2.46 -9.46 -7.09
CA GLY A 41 2.29 -8.31 -7.92
C GLY A 41 0.84 -7.94 -7.87
N VAL A 42 0.58 -6.86 -7.11
CA VAL A 42 -0.64 -6.06 -7.15
C VAL A 42 -1.87 -6.81 -6.59
N GLU A 43 -2.76 -6.09 -5.91
CA GLU A 43 -4.15 -6.54 -5.64
C GLU A 43 -4.46 -7.42 -4.41
N THR A 44 -4.02 -7.04 -3.22
CA THR A 44 -4.96 -7.14 -2.07
C THR A 44 -5.01 -5.81 -1.36
N ALA A 45 -5.61 -4.83 -2.02
CA ALA A 45 -6.01 -3.59 -1.39
C ALA A 45 -7.09 -3.90 -0.35
N CYS A 46 -6.71 -4.24 0.89
CA CYS A 46 -7.65 -4.64 1.96
C CYS A 46 -8.83 -5.48 1.44
N GLU A 47 -8.58 -6.41 0.52
CA GLU A 47 -9.63 -7.14 -0.17
C GLU A 47 -9.66 -8.59 0.32
N PRO A 48 -10.75 -9.04 0.98
CA PRO A 48 -11.80 -8.16 1.52
C PRO A 48 -12.40 -8.59 2.86
N ASP A 49 -12.55 -7.60 3.73
CA ASP A 49 -13.62 -7.57 4.72
C ASP A 49 -15.02 -7.65 4.06
N CYS A 50 -15.15 -7.23 2.79
CA CYS A 50 -16.40 -7.18 2.00
C CYS A 50 -16.23 -7.72 0.55
N PRO A 51 -16.15 -9.05 0.31
CA PRO A 51 -15.88 -9.62 -1.03
C PRO A 51 -16.93 -9.30 -2.09
N GLU A 52 -18.16 -9.05 -1.64
CA GLU A 52 -19.31 -8.73 -2.49
C GLU A 52 -19.18 -7.35 -3.17
N THR A 53 -18.37 -6.45 -2.60
CA THR A 53 -18.21 -5.07 -3.10
C THR A 53 -16.74 -4.69 -3.24
N PRO A 54 -16.01 -5.30 -4.20
CA PRO A 54 -14.62 -4.96 -4.44
C PRO A 54 -14.48 -3.52 -4.97
N PHE A 55 -13.29 -2.95 -4.82
CA PHE A 55 -12.92 -1.77 -5.58
C PHE A 55 -12.96 -2.07 -7.08
N PRO A 56 -13.38 -1.13 -7.93
CA PRO A 56 -13.40 -1.34 -9.37
C PRO A 56 -12.03 -1.74 -9.91
N ILE A 57 -11.95 -2.90 -10.57
CA ILE A 57 -10.76 -3.43 -11.24
C ILE A 57 -10.77 -2.94 -12.70
N GLY A 58 -9.66 -2.38 -13.17
CA GLY A 58 -9.52 -2.01 -14.58
C GLY A 58 -8.08 -1.64 -14.98
N PRO A 59 -7.71 -1.83 -16.25
CA PRO A 59 -6.32 -1.76 -16.71
C PRO A 59 -5.71 -0.33 -16.71
N TYR A 60 -6.51 0.70 -16.47
CA TYR A 60 -6.10 2.10 -16.30
C TYR A 60 -6.71 2.74 -15.04
N SER A 61 -7.08 1.93 -14.05
CA SER A 61 -8.21 2.20 -13.15
C SER A 61 -8.01 3.15 -11.97
N TRP A 62 -7.15 4.17 -12.03
CA TRP A 62 -7.35 5.26 -11.07
C TRP A 62 -8.61 6.00 -11.47
N GLN A 63 -9.67 5.79 -10.69
CA GLN A 63 -11.01 6.23 -11.05
C GLN A 63 -11.07 7.77 -11.08
N TYR A 64 -10.32 8.40 -10.19
CA TYR A 64 -10.33 9.84 -10.01
C TYR A 64 -8.93 10.38 -9.69
N ALA A 65 -8.73 11.65 -10.04
CA ALA A 65 -7.59 12.46 -9.63
C ALA A 65 -8.11 13.78 -9.07
N TYR A 66 -7.57 14.23 -7.94
CA TYR A 66 -7.96 15.49 -7.31
C TYR A 66 -6.74 16.23 -6.78
N ASN A 67 -6.73 17.56 -6.94
CA ASN A 67 -5.64 18.40 -6.49
C ASN A 67 -5.95 18.93 -5.10
N ILE A 68 -5.00 18.77 -4.17
CA ILE A 68 -5.07 19.31 -2.82
C ILE A 68 -3.80 20.10 -2.50
N THR A 69 -3.93 21.05 -1.60
CA THR A 69 -2.80 21.81 -1.07
C THR A 69 -2.43 21.27 0.30
N LEU A 70 -1.20 20.81 0.45
CA LEU A 70 -0.64 20.31 1.71
C LEU A 70 -0.11 21.46 2.58
N PRO A 71 0.15 21.22 3.88
CA PRO A 71 0.83 22.19 4.72
C PRO A 71 2.12 22.70 4.09
N GLY A 72 2.36 24.01 4.20
CA GLY A 72 3.49 24.68 3.52
C GLY A 72 3.23 25.05 2.06
N GLY A 73 2.06 24.71 1.49
CA GLY A 73 1.63 25.18 0.17
C GLY A 73 1.98 24.27 -1.01
N CYS A 74 2.53 23.08 -0.76
CA CYS A 74 2.79 22.11 -1.82
C CYS A 74 1.47 21.60 -2.41
N VAL A 75 1.27 21.76 -3.71
CA VAL A 75 0.08 21.24 -4.40
C VAL A 75 0.39 19.87 -4.99
N VAL A 76 -0.42 18.89 -4.62
CA VAL A 76 -0.30 17.51 -5.08
C VAL A 76 -1.57 17.04 -5.76
N THR A 77 -1.42 16.16 -6.74
CA THR A 77 -2.50 15.39 -7.34
C THR A 77 -2.57 14.03 -6.64
N VAL A 78 -3.74 13.72 -6.08
CA VAL A 78 -4.04 12.44 -5.42
C VAL A 78 -4.84 11.57 -6.38
N GLN A 79 -4.31 10.39 -6.70
CA GLN A 79 -5.05 9.36 -7.41
C GLN A 79 -5.74 8.46 -6.39
N TYR A 80 -7.05 8.26 -6.55
CA TYR A 80 -7.85 7.54 -5.59
C TYR A 80 -8.98 6.72 -6.23
N LYS A 81 -9.53 5.79 -5.44
CA LYS A 81 -10.74 5.02 -5.74
C LYS A 81 -11.71 5.15 -4.58
N THR A 82 -12.99 4.88 -4.86
CA THR A 82 -14.02 4.84 -3.83
C THR A 82 -14.88 3.59 -3.98
N ARG A 83 -15.49 3.16 -2.88
CA ARG A 83 -16.56 2.14 -2.90
C ARG A 83 -17.50 2.32 -1.72
N PHE A 84 -18.66 1.68 -1.80
CA PHE A 84 -19.56 1.50 -0.67
C PHE A 84 -19.46 0.04 -0.22
N ALA A 85 -18.69 -0.22 0.83
CA ALA A 85 -18.31 -1.56 1.27
C ALA A 85 -19.34 -2.13 2.26
N CYS A 86 -19.69 -3.42 2.10
CA CYS A 86 -20.66 -4.12 2.96
C CYS A 86 -22.00 -3.37 3.17
N ASN A 87 -22.45 -2.59 2.19
CA ASN A 87 -23.63 -1.71 2.30
C ASN A 87 -23.63 -0.80 3.53
N THR A 88 -22.44 -0.48 4.06
CA THR A 88 -22.29 0.22 5.34
C THR A 88 -21.21 1.28 5.26
N TRP A 89 -20.05 0.97 4.71
CA TRP A 89 -18.85 1.81 4.81
C TRP A 89 -18.56 2.60 3.54
N HIS A 90 -18.20 3.86 3.70
CA HIS A 90 -17.69 4.71 2.64
C HIS A 90 -16.17 4.64 2.61
N ASP A 91 -15.64 3.83 1.70
CA ASP A 91 -14.20 3.57 1.62
C ASP A 91 -13.55 4.50 0.59
N LEU A 92 -12.51 5.20 1.01
CA LEU A 92 -11.57 5.94 0.17
C LEU A 92 -10.26 5.15 0.08
N TYR A 93 -9.84 4.76 -1.12
CA TYR A 93 -8.51 4.16 -1.34
C TYR A 93 -7.57 5.19 -1.96
N ILE A 94 -6.47 5.51 -1.27
CA ILE A 94 -5.42 6.39 -1.76
C ILE A 94 -4.34 5.54 -2.43
N ALA A 95 -4.12 5.75 -3.72
CA ALA A 95 -3.25 4.92 -4.54
C ALA A 95 -1.86 5.51 -4.79
N GLU A 96 -1.84 6.80 -5.13
CA GLU A 96 -0.64 7.53 -5.51
C GLU A 96 -0.82 9.02 -5.22
N ILE A 97 0.26 9.69 -4.82
CA ILE A 97 0.32 11.13 -4.62
C ILE A 97 1.47 11.66 -5.47
N THR A 98 1.22 12.64 -6.32
CA THR A 98 2.25 13.23 -7.19
C THR A 98 2.28 14.74 -7.03
N ALA A 99 3.46 15.33 -6.85
CA ALA A 99 3.62 16.78 -6.87
C ALA A 99 3.21 17.32 -8.25
N GLN A 100 2.35 18.35 -8.26
CA GLN A 100 1.72 18.82 -9.50
C GLN A 100 2.74 19.41 -10.48
N ASN A 101 3.70 20.19 -9.96
CA ASN A 101 4.70 20.89 -10.75
C ASN A 101 6.08 20.24 -10.58
N SER A 102 6.78 20.03 -11.69
CA SER A 102 8.19 19.61 -11.66
C SER A 102 9.05 20.69 -11.04
N ASN A 103 10.09 20.30 -10.30
CA ASN A 103 11.07 21.22 -9.71
C ASN A 103 10.47 22.32 -8.82
N ASP A 104 9.25 22.14 -8.29
CA ASP A 104 8.64 23.11 -7.37
C ASP A 104 9.42 23.13 -6.05
N PRO A 105 10.09 24.24 -5.69
CA PRO A 105 10.91 24.30 -4.49
C PRO A 105 10.11 24.02 -3.21
N ILE A 106 8.80 24.34 -3.19
CA ILE A 106 7.93 24.12 -2.03
C ILE A 106 7.70 22.61 -1.86
N CYS A 107 7.28 21.93 -2.93
CA CYS A 107 7.09 20.48 -2.89
C CYS A 107 8.40 19.71 -2.69
N ASN A 108 9.50 20.16 -3.31
CA ASN A 108 10.81 19.54 -3.14
C ASN A 108 11.24 19.57 -1.66
N ASN A 109 11.12 20.73 -1.01
CA ASN A 109 11.41 20.86 0.42
C ASN A 109 10.50 19.95 1.23
N TYR A 110 9.18 20.02 1.01
CA TYR A 110 8.21 19.26 1.78
C TYR A 110 8.43 17.73 1.67
N PHE A 111 8.61 17.18 0.46
CA PHE A 111 8.87 15.73 0.29
C PHE A 111 10.24 15.27 0.83
N SER A 112 11.24 16.16 0.84
CA SER A 112 12.58 15.82 1.35
C SER A 112 12.65 15.82 2.88
N THR A 113 11.90 16.69 3.56
CA THR A 113 11.93 16.83 5.02
C THR A 113 10.84 16.05 5.74
N THR A 114 9.74 15.71 5.06
CA THR A 114 8.58 15.05 5.66
C THR A 114 8.60 13.54 5.37
N SER A 115 8.24 12.72 6.36
CA SER A 115 8.15 11.26 6.21
C SER A 115 6.98 10.87 5.29
N ALA A 116 7.05 9.69 4.67
CA ALA A 116 5.95 9.18 3.86
C ALA A 116 4.64 9.08 4.67
N ALA A 117 4.74 8.63 5.93
CA ALA A 117 3.60 8.53 6.83
C ALA A 117 2.91 9.87 7.08
N GLN A 118 3.69 10.93 7.36
CA GLN A 118 3.13 12.26 7.60
C GLN A 118 2.54 12.87 6.33
N ILE A 119 3.19 12.73 5.16
CA ILE A 119 2.62 13.19 3.88
C ILE A 119 1.26 12.50 3.64
N LEU A 120 1.19 11.20 3.88
CA LEU A 120 -0.05 10.44 3.68
C LEU A 120 -1.13 10.83 4.68
N ALA A 121 -0.78 11.14 5.93
CA ALA A 121 -1.71 11.68 6.93
C ALA A 121 -2.27 13.04 6.49
N ASP A 122 -1.41 13.97 6.07
CA ASP A 122 -1.82 15.29 5.59
C ASP A 122 -2.74 15.19 4.36
N VAL A 123 -2.40 14.31 3.41
CA VAL A 123 -3.24 14.01 2.24
C VAL A 123 -4.58 13.44 2.67
N THR A 124 -4.58 12.47 3.59
CA THR A 124 -5.80 11.84 4.11
C THR A 124 -6.74 12.90 4.69
N MET A 125 -6.23 13.74 5.58
CA MET A 125 -7.01 14.80 6.21
C MET A 125 -7.57 15.79 5.18
N GLN A 126 -6.76 16.24 4.22
CA GLN A 126 -7.23 17.14 3.17
C GLN A 126 -8.30 16.49 2.27
N MET A 127 -8.17 15.20 1.95
CA MET A 127 -9.18 14.47 1.19
C MET A 127 -10.50 14.36 1.97
N LEU A 128 -10.46 14.07 3.27
CA LEU A 128 -11.65 13.99 4.12
C LEU A 128 -12.35 15.36 4.28
N ILE A 129 -11.57 16.44 4.39
CA ILE A 129 -12.07 17.82 4.50
C ILE A 129 -12.68 18.30 3.16
N THR A 130 -11.99 18.07 2.05
CA THR A 130 -12.46 18.52 0.72
C THR A 130 -13.57 17.63 0.16
N ASN A 131 -13.61 16.36 0.57
CA ASN A 131 -14.60 15.35 0.17
C ASN A 131 -14.91 15.33 -1.35
N PRO A 132 -13.90 15.20 -2.23
CA PRO A 132 -14.14 15.11 -3.67
C PRO A 132 -14.98 13.89 -4.08
N MET A 133 -15.07 12.89 -3.20
CA MET A 133 -15.86 11.67 -3.32
C MET A 133 -17.35 11.86 -3.00
N ASN A 134 -17.76 13.03 -2.49
CA ASN A 134 -19.16 13.35 -2.18
C ASN A 134 -19.84 12.36 -1.22
N PHE A 135 -19.09 11.83 -0.26
CA PHE A 135 -19.60 10.98 0.81
C PHE A 135 -20.44 11.80 1.82
N PRO A 136 -21.44 11.21 2.50
CA PRO A 136 -22.14 11.84 3.64
C PRO A 136 -21.17 12.20 4.77
N PRO A 137 -21.43 13.16 5.67
CA PRO A 137 -22.59 14.02 5.69
C PRO A 137 -22.56 15.07 4.58
N LYS A 138 -23.74 15.62 4.26
CA LYS A 138 -23.91 16.66 3.22
C LYS A 138 -24.46 17.96 3.78
N SER A 139 -25.03 17.93 4.99
CA SER A 139 -25.64 19.10 5.61
C SER A 139 -24.98 19.48 6.93
N LYS A 140 -25.13 20.74 7.31
CA LYS A 140 -24.65 21.27 8.60
C LYS A 140 -25.34 20.58 9.78
N GLY A 141 -24.56 20.28 10.82
CA GLY A 141 -25.01 19.58 12.02
C GLY A 141 -25.08 18.05 11.88
N GLU A 142 -24.82 17.50 10.70
CA GLU A 142 -24.77 16.05 10.50
C GLU A 142 -23.38 15.49 10.80
N CYS A 143 -23.36 14.26 11.29
CA CYS A 143 -22.16 13.45 11.51
C CYS A 143 -22.36 12.08 10.88
N GLU A 144 -21.28 11.54 10.30
CA GLU A 144 -21.25 10.20 9.75
C GLU A 144 -20.00 9.47 10.26
N SER A 145 -20.15 8.23 10.72
CA SER A 145 -19.07 7.45 11.35
C SER A 145 -18.64 6.23 10.54
N ASN A 146 -19.20 6.06 9.35
CA ASN A 146 -18.92 4.92 8.48
C ASN A 146 -17.82 5.22 7.43
N TRP A 147 -16.95 6.20 7.67
CA TRP A 147 -15.85 6.51 6.76
C TRP A 147 -14.65 5.64 7.04
N ARG A 148 -14.04 5.12 5.97
CA ARG A 148 -12.78 4.41 6.08
C ARG A 148 -11.80 4.85 5.01
N VAL A 149 -10.53 4.90 5.37
CA VAL A 149 -9.44 5.17 4.44
C VAL A 149 -8.58 3.92 4.32
N VAL A 150 -8.43 3.45 3.09
CA VAL A 150 -7.67 2.28 2.71
C VAL A 150 -6.36 2.74 2.07
N LYS A 151 -5.23 2.20 2.53
CA LYS A 151 -3.90 2.49 1.96
C LYS A 151 -2.98 1.29 2.07
N GLY A 152 -1.92 1.21 1.26
CA GLY A 152 -0.88 0.20 1.48
C GLY A 152 -0.14 0.42 2.80
N ALA A 153 0.37 -0.62 3.47
CA ALA A 153 1.17 -0.41 4.70
C ALA A 153 2.55 0.16 4.47
N CYS A 154 3.13 -0.09 3.29
CA CYS A 154 4.44 0.40 2.92
C CYS A 154 4.31 1.43 1.81
N TRP A 155 5.00 2.56 1.94
CA TRP A 155 5.08 3.57 0.89
C TRP A 155 6.51 4.00 0.66
N GLN A 156 6.82 4.36 -0.58
CA GLN A 156 8.12 4.88 -0.95
C GLN A 156 7.98 6.26 -1.59
N LYS A 157 8.95 7.12 -1.26
CA LYS A 157 9.18 8.39 -1.92
C LYS A 157 10.05 8.15 -3.15
N LEU A 158 9.50 8.48 -4.31
CA LEU A 158 10.19 8.45 -5.59
C LEU A 158 10.52 9.88 -5.99
N ASN A 159 11.80 10.12 -6.27
CA ASN A 159 12.24 11.31 -7.00
C ASN A 159 12.54 10.89 -8.44
N ILE A 160 11.56 11.12 -9.32
CA ILE A 160 11.63 10.68 -10.70
C ILE A 160 12.22 11.82 -11.53
N ASN A 161 13.38 11.56 -12.14
CA ASN A 161 13.99 12.48 -13.10
C ASN A 161 13.44 12.17 -14.50
N TRP A 162 12.53 13.01 -15.01
CA TRP A 162 12.03 12.93 -16.39
C TRP A 162 12.79 13.84 -17.36
N GLY A 163 13.74 14.63 -16.86
CA GLY A 163 14.56 15.51 -17.69
C GLY A 163 15.81 14.82 -18.24
N ASN A 164 16.46 15.50 -19.19
CA ASN A 164 17.81 15.09 -19.61
C ASN A 164 18.85 15.52 -18.55
N SER A 165 20.09 15.04 -18.69
CA SER A 165 21.18 15.37 -17.75
C SER A 165 21.48 16.87 -17.61
N THR A 166 21.06 17.68 -18.58
CA THR A 166 21.29 19.14 -18.61
C THR A 166 20.16 19.91 -17.94
N TYR A 167 18.92 19.41 -18.00
CA TYR A 167 17.72 20.01 -17.43
C TYR A 167 16.88 18.92 -16.76
N PRO A 168 17.28 18.45 -15.55
CA PRO A 168 16.50 17.45 -14.84
C PRO A 168 15.13 18.03 -14.44
N ASN A 169 14.06 17.33 -14.81
CA ASN A 169 12.71 17.59 -14.31
C ASN A 169 12.46 16.60 -13.18
N GLN A 170 12.70 17.05 -11.95
CA GLN A 170 12.42 16.27 -10.74
C GLN A 170 10.93 16.29 -10.48
N HIS A 171 10.33 15.12 -10.41
CA HIS A 171 8.97 14.91 -9.97
C HIS A 171 8.96 14.05 -8.72
N PHE A 172 8.38 14.59 -7.67
CA PHE A 172 8.14 13.83 -6.45
C PHE A 172 6.84 13.05 -6.55
N ARG A 173 6.92 11.78 -6.20
CA ARG A 173 5.79 10.86 -6.16
C ARG A 173 5.88 10.02 -4.90
N LEU A 174 4.75 9.85 -4.23
CA LEU A 174 4.56 8.86 -3.18
C LEU A 174 3.67 7.76 -3.73
N ARG A 175 4.14 6.51 -3.66
CA ARG A 175 3.34 5.34 -4.04
C ARG A 175 3.55 4.20 -3.06
N HIS A 176 2.58 3.31 -2.99
CA HIS A 176 2.71 2.10 -2.19
C HIS A 176 3.84 1.19 -2.73
N CYS A 177 4.46 0.43 -1.84
CA CYS A 177 5.37 -0.64 -2.20
C CYS A 177 4.63 -1.95 -2.47
N GLU A 178 5.28 -2.84 -3.20
CA GLU A 178 4.79 -4.21 -3.38
C GLU A 178 5.02 -5.01 -2.09
N GLY A 179 4.11 -5.95 -1.77
CA GLY A 179 4.31 -6.92 -0.69
C GLY A 179 3.98 -6.47 0.74
N GLY A 180 2.85 -5.80 0.99
CA GLY A 180 2.40 -5.46 2.35
C GLY A 180 0.89 -5.67 2.56
N ILE A 181 0.49 -5.97 3.80
CA ILE A 181 -0.92 -5.93 4.21
C ILE A 181 -1.33 -4.46 4.22
N CYS A 182 -2.50 -4.11 3.71
CA CYS A 182 -2.98 -2.72 3.74
C CYS A 182 -3.28 -2.20 5.17
N CYS A 183 -3.37 -0.87 5.32
CA CYS A 183 -4.03 -0.24 6.47
C CYS A 183 -5.49 0.09 6.12
N LEU A 184 -6.35 0.01 7.13
CA LEU A 184 -7.73 0.48 7.09
C LEU A 184 -7.97 1.38 8.30
N ASP A 185 -8.12 2.67 8.10
CA ASP A 185 -8.34 3.65 9.17
C ASP A 185 -9.80 4.09 9.21
N HIS A 186 -10.38 4.22 10.41
CA HIS A 186 -11.78 4.60 10.59
C HIS A 186 -11.91 6.06 11.01
N TYR A 187 -12.92 6.75 10.48
CA TYR A 187 -13.15 8.16 10.79
C TYR A 187 -14.63 8.45 11.01
N GLN A 188 -14.87 9.42 11.90
CA GLN A 188 -16.11 10.18 11.94
C GLN A 188 -15.89 11.52 11.25
N VAL A 189 -16.82 11.89 10.38
CA VAL A 189 -16.82 13.17 9.68
C VAL A 189 -18.11 13.90 10.05
N CYS A 190 -17.98 15.05 10.69
CA CYS A 190 -19.09 15.94 11.00
C CYS A 190 -18.98 17.22 10.18
N ILE A 191 -20.11 17.82 9.78
CA ILE A 191 -20.15 19.21 9.30
C ILE A 191 -20.68 20.06 10.45
N ASN A 192 -19.87 20.97 10.97
CA ASN A 192 -20.27 21.83 12.07
C ASN A 192 -21.32 22.88 11.60
N GLN A 193 -21.83 23.70 12.53
CA GLN A 193 -22.82 24.74 12.20
C GLN A 193 -22.26 25.85 11.28
N ALA A 194 -20.96 26.10 11.31
CA ALA A 194 -20.30 27.03 10.39
C ALA A 194 -20.25 26.47 8.95
N GLY A 195 -20.26 25.15 8.80
CA GLY A 195 -20.13 24.46 7.52
C GLY A 195 -18.77 23.79 7.32
N ASP A 196 -17.89 23.84 8.32
CA ASP A 196 -16.58 23.21 8.25
C ASP A 196 -16.68 21.73 8.58
N ARG A 197 -15.87 20.92 7.91
CA ARG A 197 -15.73 19.50 8.26
C ARG A 197 -14.79 19.35 9.45
N VAL A 198 -15.26 18.62 10.45
CA VAL A 198 -14.48 18.18 11.61
C VAL A 198 -14.29 16.67 11.47
N ILE A 199 -13.03 16.25 11.46
CA ILE A 199 -12.64 14.85 11.27
C ILE A 199 -12.14 14.32 12.62
N THR A 200 -12.63 13.15 13.00
CA THR A 200 -12.21 12.48 14.24
C THR A 200 -11.82 11.05 13.90
N SER A 201 -10.59 10.67 14.25
CA SER A 201 -10.14 9.28 14.12
C SER A 201 -10.93 8.39 15.10
N LEU A 202 -11.36 7.23 14.62
CA LEU A 202 -12.12 6.26 15.40
C LEU A 202 -11.27 5.01 15.67
N PRO A 203 -11.52 4.31 16.79
CA PRO A 203 -10.87 3.03 17.04
C PRO A 203 -11.27 1.97 16.01
N GLY A 204 -10.47 0.90 15.94
CA GLY A 204 -10.72 -0.23 15.05
C GLY A 204 -9.92 -0.21 13.75
N SER A 205 -8.91 0.66 13.64
CA SER A 205 -8.00 0.63 12.49
C SER A 205 -7.29 -0.71 12.36
N ILE A 206 -7.26 -1.25 11.15
CA ILE A 206 -6.43 -2.40 10.81
C ILE A 206 -5.03 -1.89 10.47
N ASN A 207 -4.07 -2.20 11.33
CA ASN A 207 -2.67 -1.88 11.09
C ASN A 207 -2.03 -3.00 10.27
N GLY A 208 -1.92 -2.76 8.96
CA GLY A 208 -1.15 -3.61 8.08
C GLY A 208 0.31 -3.68 8.48
N THR A 209 0.93 -4.84 8.28
CA THR A 209 2.38 -5.00 8.48
C THR A 209 3.10 -4.54 7.22
N CYS A 210 4.02 -3.61 7.38
CA CYS A 210 4.97 -3.25 6.35
C CYS A 210 6.21 -4.15 6.48
N ILE A 211 6.53 -4.91 5.43
CA ILE A 211 7.80 -5.63 5.32
C ILE A 211 8.71 -4.75 4.47
N PRO A 212 9.73 -4.08 5.04
CA PRO A 212 10.62 -3.25 4.27
C PRO A 212 11.33 -4.11 3.22
N GLN A 213 11.09 -3.83 1.94
CA GLN A 213 11.88 -4.43 0.88
C GLN A 213 13.18 -3.66 0.74
N GLU A 214 14.31 -4.38 0.78
CA GLU A 214 15.60 -3.83 0.36
C GLU A 214 15.51 -3.51 -1.13
N THR A 215 15.48 -2.23 -1.49
CA THR A 215 15.31 -1.83 -2.89
C THR A 215 16.66 -1.69 -3.60
N PRO A 216 16.75 -1.99 -4.91
CA PRO A 216 17.94 -1.73 -5.71
C PRO A 216 18.17 -0.21 -5.88
N THR A 217 19.24 0.30 -5.26
CA THR A 217 20.04 1.52 -5.53
C THR A 217 19.42 2.88 -5.92
N HIS A 218 18.11 3.04 -6.13
CA HIS A 218 17.49 4.32 -6.53
C HIS A 218 16.15 4.66 -5.82
N SER A 219 15.69 3.83 -4.89
CA SER A 219 14.52 4.08 -4.04
C SER A 219 14.99 4.47 -2.65
N LEU A 220 14.31 5.44 -2.01
CA LEU A 220 14.59 5.86 -0.62
C LEU A 220 14.16 4.81 0.42
N GLY A 221 13.81 3.59 -0.02
CA GLY A 221 13.28 2.53 0.82
C GLY A 221 11.76 2.65 1.00
N CYS A 222 11.18 1.55 1.45
CA CYS A 222 9.77 1.47 1.83
C CYS A 222 9.62 1.82 3.31
N GLU A 223 8.84 2.85 3.60
CA GLU A 223 8.53 3.31 4.96
C GLU A 223 7.17 2.75 5.40
N PRO A 224 7.04 2.29 6.67
CA PRO A 224 5.75 1.93 7.24
C PRO A 224 4.87 3.18 7.41
N VAL A 225 3.58 3.08 7.06
CA VAL A 225 2.61 4.18 7.21
C VAL A 225 1.37 3.81 8.03
N CYS A 226 1.18 2.55 8.39
CA CYS A 226 0.11 2.16 9.31
C CYS A 226 0.48 2.48 10.75
N GLY A 227 -0.53 2.69 11.60
CA GLY A 227 -0.34 2.78 13.05
C GLY A 227 0.51 3.98 13.50
N HIS A 228 0.66 5.02 12.66
CA HIS A 228 1.08 6.29 13.19
C HIS A 228 -0.13 6.85 13.97
N PRO A 229 -0.03 7.02 15.30
CA PRO A 229 -1.02 7.82 15.98
C PRO A 229 -0.96 9.19 15.32
N ASP A 230 -2.07 9.63 14.72
CA ASP A 230 -2.29 11.06 14.55
C ASP A 230 -1.96 11.65 15.92
N ASN A 231 -0.89 12.43 16.02
CA ASN A 231 -0.41 12.94 17.30
C ASN A 231 -1.60 13.61 18.01
N ASP A 232 -2.13 12.96 19.04
CA ASP A 232 -3.18 13.44 19.94
C ASP A 232 -2.71 14.65 20.78
N ASP A 233 -1.74 15.44 20.31
CA ASP A 233 -1.18 16.59 21.00
C ASP A 233 -0.86 17.74 20.02
N ILE A 234 -1.91 18.42 19.51
CA ILE A 234 -1.86 19.86 19.18
C ILE A 234 -3.10 20.56 19.76
#